data_AF-A0A8C7FWL8-F1
#
_entry.id   AF-A0A8C7FWL8-F1
#
_cell.length_a   1.000
_cell.length_b   1.000
_cell.length_c   1.000
_cell.angle_alpha   90.00
_cell.angle_beta   90.00
_cell.angle_gamma   90.00
#
_symmetry.space_group_name_H-M   'P 1'
#
loop_
_entity.id
_entity.type
_entity.pdbx_description
1 polymer ?
#
loop_
_entity_poly.entity_id
_entity_poly.type
_entity_poly.pdbx_seq_one_letter_code
_entity_poly.pdbx_strand_id
1 'polypeptide(L)'
;MVRLPGQDPILTGSPDCRMVRLPGEDTVLTGSPDCRMVRLPGQDPILTGSPDCRTVRLPGEDPILTGSPDLIPHILIPNLFVLRDCLPFDPSVTSLEPLYQTYRATVITKEIRRQTVCRNISKTSADYHMDWTARRGGSTLWQDIPGVRDSGVLETLSPEQCKYQESMFEVLTSEASYLRSLRVLTEHFLDSRDLDEALIIRDRKTLFSNVLRVREVSERFLKDLEDRMDEGLVFSDICDIIHYHAQHNFPAYIDYVRNQIYQEKTYTSLMKTNVAFATVITRLQESPQCQRLPFMSFLLLPFQRITRIKMLIENILKRTKEGTTEEQTASKALDSVSKIIEECNTQVGKMKQVEELIHLSKTLEFDKLKAIPIISQTRFLEKRGEVQEMAKGGNLFNLRPKFTPVYLFLFNDLLIIATKKGSERFVVMDHAHRSLVQVQPIREDQALSPSYEHCFCLTLLENHQGRMMERLMKASSQSDLHRWIAAFPNPGNHDGDQEEVIYDDWGE
;
A
#
# COMPACT_ATOMS: atom_id res chain seq x y z
N MET A 1 29.61 32.68 -13.49
CA MET A 1 29.49 32.77 -14.96
C MET A 1 30.90 32.88 -15.51
N VAL A 2 31.35 31.87 -16.27
CA VAL A 2 32.73 31.77 -16.74
C VAL A 2 32.73 31.74 -18.27
N ARG A 3 33.66 32.45 -18.90
CA ARG A 3 33.73 32.61 -20.36
C ARG A 3 35.02 31.99 -20.87
N LEU A 4 34.91 30.93 -21.66
CA LEU A 4 36.05 30.33 -22.34
C LEU A 4 36.42 31.17 -23.58
N PRO A 5 37.71 31.22 -23.97
CA PRO A 5 38.12 31.98 -25.15
C PRO A 5 37.40 31.46 -26.41
N GLY A 6 36.67 32.33 -27.09
CA GLY A 6 35.95 31.98 -28.34
C GLY A 6 34.59 31.30 -28.15
N GLN A 7 34.07 31.18 -26.92
CA GLN A 7 32.76 30.58 -26.64
C GLN A 7 31.82 31.53 -25.87
N ASP A 8 30.54 31.20 -25.92
CA ASP A 8 29.50 31.89 -25.16
C ASP A 8 29.64 31.62 -23.65
N PRO A 9 29.35 32.60 -22.79
CA PRO A 9 29.53 32.47 -21.34
C PRO A 9 28.60 31.40 -20.75
N ILE A 10 29.17 30.52 -19.92
CA ILE A 10 28.46 29.40 -19.30
C ILE A 10 28.17 29.71 -17.82
N LEU A 11 26.95 29.39 -17.37
CA LEU A 11 26.56 29.46 -15.97
C LEU A 11 27.12 28.24 -15.23
N THR A 12 27.96 28.47 -14.23
CA THR A 12 28.53 27.41 -13.39
C THR A 12 27.63 27.16 -12.18
N GLY A 13 27.37 25.89 -11.86
CA GLY A 13 26.53 25.50 -10.71
C GLY A 13 27.18 25.70 -9.34
N SER A 14 28.48 26.05 -9.31
CA SER A 14 29.25 26.33 -8.11
C SER A 14 30.14 27.57 -8.33
N PRO A 15 30.35 28.42 -7.29
CA PRO A 15 31.28 29.55 -7.33
C PRO A 15 32.77 29.13 -7.31
N ASP A 16 33.08 27.86 -6.99
CA ASP A 16 34.45 27.38 -6.77
C ASP A 16 35.07 26.66 -7.98
N CYS A 17 34.40 26.67 -9.14
CA CYS A 17 34.92 26.08 -10.38
C CYS A 17 36.20 26.80 -10.85
N ARG A 18 37.25 26.04 -11.20
CA ARG A 18 38.53 26.59 -11.69
C ARG A 18 38.81 26.15 -13.13
N MET A 19 39.57 26.96 -13.86
CA MET A 19 40.07 26.59 -15.19
C MET A 19 41.43 25.91 -15.06
N VAL A 20 41.59 24.73 -15.64
CA VAL A 20 42.85 24.00 -15.68
C VAL A 20 43.24 23.77 -17.14
N ARG A 21 44.50 24.08 -17.47
CA ARG A 21 45.05 23.92 -18.81
C ARG A 21 45.97 22.70 -18.83
N LEU A 22 45.59 21.68 -19.58
CA LEU A 22 46.42 20.50 -19.78
C LEU A 22 47.48 20.78 -20.86
N PRO A 23 48.69 20.19 -20.77
CA PRO A 23 49.74 20.41 -21.75
C PRO A 23 49.32 19.82 -23.11
N GLY A 24 49.13 20.68 -24.11
CA GLY A 24 48.75 20.25 -25.47
C GLY A 24 47.25 20.21 -25.77
N GLU A 25 46.39 20.51 -24.79
CA GLU A 25 44.92 20.52 -24.95
C GLU A 25 44.27 21.85 -24.57
N ASP A 26 42.98 21.96 -24.90
CA ASP A 26 42.13 23.10 -24.57
C ASP A 26 41.87 23.21 -23.05
N THR A 27 41.54 24.42 -22.60
CA THR A 27 41.35 24.71 -21.17
C THR A 27 40.01 24.14 -20.69
N VAL A 28 40.04 23.28 -19.67
CA VAL A 28 38.86 22.58 -19.12
C VAL A 28 38.42 23.21 -17.80
N LEU A 29 37.11 23.30 -17.59
CA LEU A 29 36.51 23.83 -16.37
C LEU A 29 36.28 22.69 -15.36
N THR A 30 36.87 22.77 -14.17
CA THR A 30 36.73 21.72 -13.14
C THR A 30 35.47 21.94 -12.30
N GLY A 31 34.73 20.86 -12.03
CA GLY A 31 33.49 20.89 -11.23
C GLY A 31 33.71 21.00 -9.71
N SER A 32 34.95 20.82 -9.24
CA SER A 32 35.31 20.83 -7.81
C SER A 32 36.67 21.51 -7.59
N PRO A 33 36.88 22.21 -6.45
CA PRO A 33 38.17 22.77 -6.06
C PRO A 33 39.22 21.70 -5.68
N ASP A 34 38.80 20.45 -5.45
CA ASP A 34 39.67 19.37 -4.97
C ASP A 34 40.29 18.51 -6.08
N CYS A 35 40.05 18.87 -7.36
CA CYS A 35 40.64 18.17 -8.49
C CYS A 35 42.18 18.32 -8.53
N ARG A 36 42.92 17.20 -8.66
CA ARG A 36 44.39 17.19 -8.73
C ARG A 36 44.89 16.50 -9.99
N MET A 37 46.05 16.92 -10.47
CA MET A 37 46.70 16.29 -11.63
C MET A 37 47.66 15.21 -11.14
N VAL A 38 47.46 13.97 -11.58
CA VAL A 38 48.32 12.83 -11.22
C VAL A 38 48.98 12.30 -12.48
N ARG A 39 50.28 12.02 -12.39
CA ARG A 39 51.09 11.51 -13.51
C ARG A 39 51.58 10.11 -13.19
N LEU A 40 51.08 9.12 -13.91
CA LEU A 40 51.59 7.75 -13.85
C LEU A 40 52.82 7.60 -14.77
N PRO A 41 53.78 6.72 -14.43
CA PRO A 41 54.97 6.54 -15.24
C PRO A 41 54.62 6.07 -16.66
N GLY A 42 55.05 6.81 -17.68
CA GLY A 42 54.81 6.46 -19.09
C GLY A 42 53.42 6.82 -19.64
N GLN A 43 52.58 7.53 -18.87
CA GLN A 43 51.26 7.97 -19.31
C GLN A 43 51.10 9.49 -19.25
N ASP A 44 50.14 10.00 -20.02
CA ASP A 44 49.72 11.40 -19.97
C ASP A 44 49.07 11.74 -18.63
N PRO A 45 49.26 12.97 -18.12
CA PRO A 45 48.75 13.37 -16.82
C PRO A 45 47.21 13.38 -16.79
N ILE A 46 46.62 12.79 -15.75
CA ILE A 46 45.17 12.61 -15.58
C ILE A 46 44.66 13.52 -14.45
N LEU A 47 43.49 14.14 -14.64
CA LEU A 47 42.83 14.97 -13.63
C LEU A 47 41.89 14.10 -12.77
N THR A 48 42.13 14.03 -11.45
CA THR A 48 41.31 13.25 -10.52
C THR A 48 40.14 14.07 -9.98
N GLY A 49 38.98 13.44 -9.78
CA GLY A 49 37.75 14.08 -9.28
C GLY A 49 37.63 14.18 -7.75
N SER A 50 38.50 13.50 -7.00
CA SER A 50 38.46 13.43 -5.53
C SER A 50 39.88 13.47 -4.92
N PRO A 51 40.06 14.04 -3.72
CA PRO A 51 41.32 14.03 -2.98
C PRO A 51 41.72 12.64 -2.45
N ASP A 52 40.79 11.67 -2.46
CA ASP A 52 41.01 10.32 -1.93
C ASP A 52 41.57 9.32 -2.96
N CYS A 53 41.74 9.74 -4.22
CA CYS A 53 42.36 8.91 -5.25
C CYS A 53 43.83 8.62 -4.93
N ARG A 54 44.20 7.33 -4.80
CA ARG A 54 45.58 6.89 -4.52
C ARG A 54 46.10 6.02 -5.66
N THR A 55 47.40 6.08 -5.91
CA THR A 55 48.09 5.15 -6.82
C THR A 55 48.44 3.88 -6.05
N VAL A 56 47.92 2.75 -6.49
CA VAL A 56 48.20 1.42 -5.93
C VAL A 56 49.02 0.62 -6.94
N ARG A 57 50.02 -0.10 -6.43
CA ARG A 57 50.93 -0.93 -7.25
C ARG A 57 50.85 -2.37 -6.76
N LEU A 58 50.30 -3.25 -7.60
CA LEU A 58 50.26 -4.69 -7.32
C LEU A 58 51.57 -5.35 -7.82
N PRO A 59 52.02 -6.46 -7.21
CA PRO A 59 53.27 -7.12 -7.59
C PRO A 59 53.17 -7.67 -9.02
N GLY A 60 54.01 -7.15 -9.93
CA GLY A 60 54.06 -7.58 -11.33
C GLY A 60 53.15 -6.79 -12.28
N GLU A 61 52.41 -5.79 -11.81
CA GLU A 61 51.51 -4.97 -12.63
C GLU A 61 51.89 -3.47 -12.61
N ASP A 62 51.43 -2.76 -13.65
CA ASP A 62 51.57 -1.31 -13.74
C ASP A 62 50.71 -0.61 -12.68
N PRO A 63 51.19 0.51 -12.11
CA PRO A 63 50.47 1.21 -11.05
C PRO A 63 49.12 1.76 -11.54
N ILE A 64 48.05 1.45 -10.80
CA ILE A 64 46.66 1.83 -11.10
C ILE A 64 46.14 2.86 -10.09
N LEU A 65 45.21 3.72 -10.50
CA LEU A 65 44.55 4.73 -9.65
C LEU A 65 43.27 4.14 -9.04
N THR A 66 43.11 4.23 -7.72
CA THR A 66 41.87 3.82 -7.03
C THR A 66 40.82 4.92 -7.14
N GLY A 67 39.64 4.60 -7.68
CA GLY A 67 38.56 5.57 -7.91
C GLY A 67 37.50 5.62 -6.80
N SER A 68 36.90 6.80 -6.61
CA SER A 68 35.58 7.03 -6.00
C SER A 68 34.54 7.21 -7.14
N PRO A 69 33.22 7.02 -6.94
CA PRO A 69 32.22 6.85 -8.01
C PRO A 69 31.99 8.05 -8.96
N ASP A 70 32.51 9.24 -8.65
CA ASP A 70 32.18 10.48 -9.37
C ASP A 70 33.22 10.86 -10.44
N LEU A 71 33.43 9.99 -11.43
CA LEU A 71 34.20 10.32 -12.64
C LEU A 71 33.32 11.04 -13.68
N ILE A 72 33.78 12.21 -14.13
CA ILE A 72 33.12 13.04 -15.16
C ILE A 72 33.13 12.31 -16.52
N PRO A 73 32.04 12.26 -17.31
CA PRO A 73 31.87 11.28 -18.39
C PRO A 73 32.65 11.52 -19.70
N HIS A 74 33.70 12.34 -19.75
CA HIS A 74 34.25 12.82 -21.02
C HIS A 74 35.72 12.49 -21.34
N ILE A 75 36.36 11.57 -20.63
CA ILE A 75 37.67 11.05 -21.05
C ILE A 75 37.61 9.52 -21.13
N LEU A 76 37.45 9.02 -22.35
CA LEU A 76 37.54 7.60 -22.69
C LEU A 76 38.97 7.11 -22.45
N ILE A 77 39.19 6.36 -21.35
CA ILE A 77 40.37 5.51 -21.19
C ILE A 77 39.94 4.07 -21.52
N PRO A 78 40.49 3.41 -22.56
CA PRO A 78 39.98 2.13 -23.04
C PRO A 78 40.20 0.91 -22.12
N ASN A 79 40.88 1.04 -20.97
CA ASN A 79 41.38 -0.11 -20.21
C ASN A 79 41.15 -0.04 -18.69
N LEU A 80 40.14 0.67 -18.21
CA LEU A 80 39.71 0.55 -16.80
C LEU A 80 38.64 -0.54 -16.64
N PHE A 81 39.02 -1.77 -16.97
CA PHE A 81 38.18 -2.96 -16.86
C PHE A 81 38.96 -4.06 -16.15
N VAL A 82 39.45 -3.80 -14.93
CA VAL A 82 40.05 -4.87 -14.10
C VAL A 82 39.79 -4.57 -12.61
N LEU A 83 38.59 -4.93 -12.17
CA LEU A 83 38.19 -5.36 -10.81
C LEU A 83 36.65 -5.49 -10.73
N ARG A 84 36.03 -5.99 -11.82
CA ARG A 84 34.60 -6.29 -11.91
C ARG A 84 34.33 -7.76 -12.27
N ASP A 85 35.39 -8.58 -12.32
CA ASP A 85 35.34 -9.98 -12.77
C ASP A 85 35.41 -11.00 -11.63
N CYS A 86 35.03 -10.62 -10.42
CA CYS A 86 34.65 -11.58 -9.38
C CYS A 86 33.19 -11.32 -9.04
N LEU A 87 32.32 -11.82 -9.94
CA LEU A 87 30.85 -11.94 -9.85
C LEU A 87 30.05 -10.67 -10.18
N PRO A 88 29.92 -10.27 -11.46
CA PRO A 88 28.77 -9.49 -11.84
C PRO A 88 27.53 -10.40 -11.79
N PHE A 89 26.52 -10.04 -10.98
CA PHE A 89 25.16 -10.49 -11.23
C PHE A 89 24.81 -10.17 -12.68
N ASP A 90 24.69 -11.21 -13.51
CA ASP A 90 24.38 -11.01 -14.91
C ASP A 90 22.90 -10.61 -15.02
N PRO A 91 22.56 -9.37 -15.43
CA PRO A 91 21.17 -8.96 -15.64
C PRO A 91 20.44 -9.83 -16.68
N SER A 92 21.15 -10.65 -17.45
CA SER A 92 20.56 -11.66 -18.34
C SER A 92 19.78 -12.75 -17.56
N VAL A 93 20.16 -13.06 -16.32
CA VAL A 93 19.52 -14.08 -15.46
C VAL A 93 18.07 -13.70 -15.14
N THR A 94 17.78 -12.43 -14.89
CA THR A 94 16.41 -11.92 -14.64
C THR A 94 15.69 -11.52 -15.93
N SER A 95 16.42 -11.33 -17.04
CA SER A 95 15.85 -10.95 -18.34
C SER A 95 15.00 -12.04 -19.00
N LEU A 96 15.21 -13.30 -18.62
CA LEU A 96 14.47 -14.48 -19.11
C LEU A 96 13.36 -14.94 -18.16
N GLU A 97 13.24 -14.34 -16.97
CA GLU A 97 12.19 -14.70 -16.01
C GLU A 97 10.81 -14.19 -16.46
N PRO A 98 9.73 -14.97 -16.22
CA PRO A 98 8.37 -14.53 -16.48
C PRO A 98 8.01 -13.31 -15.61
N LEU A 99 7.09 -12.46 -16.08
CA LEU A 99 6.61 -11.35 -15.26
C LEU A 99 6.10 -11.84 -13.90
N TYR A 100 6.39 -11.06 -12.86
CA TYR A 100 5.95 -11.32 -11.50
C TYR A 100 4.44 -11.57 -11.46
N GLN A 101 4.09 -12.80 -11.07
CA GLN A 101 2.71 -13.25 -10.94
C GLN A 101 2.66 -14.24 -9.78
N THR A 102 2.01 -13.87 -8.69
CA THR A 102 1.80 -14.76 -7.55
C THR A 102 0.49 -15.53 -7.65
N TYR A 103 -0.52 -15.08 -8.44
CA TYR A 103 -1.85 -15.70 -8.48
C TYR A 103 -2.64 -15.50 -9.81
N ARG A 104 -3.62 -16.39 -10.06
CA ARG A 104 -4.72 -16.15 -11.02
C ARG A 104 -5.61 -15.02 -10.50
N ALA A 105 -5.97 -14.06 -11.36
CA ALA A 105 -6.75 -12.86 -11.02
C ALA A 105 -8.00 -13.13 -10.15
N THR A 106 -8.67 -14.28 -10.34
CA THR A 106 -9.86 -14.69 -9.58
C THR A 106 -9.60 -14.98 -8.10
N VAL A 107 -8.40 -15.41 -7.72
CA VAL A 107 -8.03 -15.69 -6.33
C VAL A 107 -7.75 -14.39 -5.58
N ILE A 108 -7.13 -13.41 -6.24
CA ILE A 108 -6.84 -12.09 -5.68
C ILE A 108 -8.12 -11.26 -5.53
N THR A 109 -9.00 -11.24 -6.53
CA THR A 109 -10.30 -10.56 -6.39
C THR A 109 -11.11 -11.18 -5.26
N LYS A 110 -11.05 -12.50 -5.06
CA LYS A 110 -11.69 -13.17 -3.93
C LYS A 110 -11.02 -12.86 -2.60
N GLU A 111 -9.69 -12.80 -2.52
CA GLU A 111 -8.96 -12.53 -1.28
C GLU A 111 -9.10 -11.07 -0.85
N ILE A 112 -9.01 -10.13 -1.79
CA ILE A 112 -9.35 -8.72 -1.56
C ILE A 112 -10.81 -8.61 -1.14
N ARG A 113 -11.75 -9.28 -1.83
CA ARG A 113 -13.18 -9.34 -1.42
C ARG A 113 -13.38 -9.95 -0.03
N ARG A 114 -12.66 -11.00 0.31
CA ARG A 114 -12.73 -11.70 1.60
C ARG A 114 -12.18 -10.82 2.72
N GLN A 115 -11.07 -10.13 2.49
CA GLN A 115 -10.52 -9.12 3.41
C GLN A 115 -11.36 -7.82 3.44
N THR A 116 -12.30 -7.66 2.51
CA THR A 116 -13.25 -6.53 2.44
C THR A 116 -14.68 -6.87 2.87
N VAL A 117 -14.99 -8.12 3.25
CA VAL A 117 -16.24 -8.48 3.93
C VAL A 117 -15.92 -8.64 5.41
N CYS A 118 -16.58 -7.87 6.28
CA CYS A 118 -16.46 -8.04 7.72
C CYS A 118 -17.01 -9.43 8.10
N ARG A 119 -16.13 -10.43 8.19
CA ARG A 119 -16.35 -11.60 9.03
C ARG A 119 -15.23 -11.63 10.06
N ASN A 120 -15.66 -11.84 11.29
CA ASN A 120 -14.82 -11.90 12.49
C ASN A 120 -13.52 -12.65 12.21
N ILE A 121 -12.39 -12.07 12.64
CA ILE A 121 -11.07 -12.70 12.62
C ILE A 121 -11.05 -13.73 13.76
N SER A 122 -11.89 -14.75 13.63
CA SER A 122 -11.81 -15.96 14.44
C SER A 122 -10.85 -16.90 13.74
N LYS A 123 -9.65 -17.02 14.32
CA LYS A 123 -8.63 -18.08 14.12
C LYS A 123 -8.95 -19.06 12.97
N THR A 124 -8.66 -18.66 11.75
CA THR A 124 -8.53 -19.55 10.59
C THR A 124 -7.41 -19.04 9.68
N SER A 125 -6.20 -18.92 10.25
CA SER A 125 -4.96 -18.94 9.48
C SER A 125 -4.44 -20.38 9.27
N ALA A 126 -5.24 -21.38 9.64
CA ALA A 126 -4.91 -22.79 9.47
C ALA A 126 -5.59 -23.32 8.20
N ASP A 127 -4.76 -23.87 7.32
CA ASP A 127 -5.12 -24.79 6.24
C ASP A 127 -5.91 -24.23 5.04
N TYR A 128 -5.28 -23.30 4.31
CA TYR A 128 -5.26 -23.46 2.85
C TYR A 128 -3.92 -24.04 2.45
N HIS A 129 -3.93 -25.33 2.13
CA HIS A 129 -2.85 -25.98 1.40
C HIS A 129 -2.72 -25.28 0.04
N MET A 130 -1.86 -24.26 0.00
CA MET A 130 -1.43 -23.61 -1.24
C MET A 130 -0.69 -24.67 -2.04
N ASP A 131 -1.36 -25.20 -3.06
CA ASP A 131 -0.80 -26.16 -3.98
C ASP A 131 0.37 -25.52 -4.75
N TRP A 132 1.57 -25.72 -4.24
CA TRP A 132 2.85 -25.23 -4.78
C TRP A 132 3.24 -25.92 -6.10
N THR A 133 2.41 -26.80 -6.65
CA THR A 133 2.79 -27.63 -7.81
C THR A 133 2.63 -26.93 -9.16
N ALA A 134 2.09 -25.70 -9.21
CA ALA A 134 1.87 -24.98 -10.46
C ALA A 134 2.85 -23.82 -10.69
N ARG A 135 4.16 -24.10 -10.76
CA ARG A 135 5.16 -23.32 -11.54
C ARG A 135 6.54 -24.00 -11.59
N ARG A 136 6.69 -24.99 -12.47
CA ARG A 136 7.99 -25.30 -13.09
C ARG A 136 8.17 -24.38 -14.30
N GLY A 137 8.57 -23.15 -14.04
CA GLY A 137 8.89 -22.17 -15.07
C GLY A 137 10.09 -21.35 -14.64
N GLY A 138 11.29 -21.87 -14.88
CA GLY A 138 12.51 -21.10 -15.11
C GLY A 138 13.09 -20.18 -14.03
N SER A 139 12.73 -20.29 -12.74
CA SER A 139 13.44 -19.53 -11.71
C SER A 139 14.81 -20.16 -11.48
N THR A 140 15.87 -19.38 -11.67
CA THR A 140 17.25 -19.83 -11.43
C THR A 140 17.43 -20.05 -9.94
N LEU A 141 17.91 -21.23 -9.54
CA LEU A 141 18.28 -21.46 -8.14
C LEU A 141 19.62 -20.80 -7.85
N TRP A 142 19.86 -20.46 -6.59
CA TRP A 142 21.14 -19.90 -6.15
C TRP A 142 22.32 -20.83 -6.50
N GLN A 143 22.13 -22.14 -6.30
CA GLN A 143 23.14 -23.16 -6.64
C GLN A 143 23.42 -23.29 -8.14
N ASP A 144 22.52 -22.81 -9.01
CA ASP A 144 22.68 -22.88 -10.46
C ASP A 144 23.49 -21.69 -11.01
N ILE A 145 23.79 -20.68 -10.18
CA ILE A 145 24.62 -19.54 -10.56
C ILE A 145 26.01 -20.06 -10.95
N PRO A 146 26.55 -19.75 -12.14
CA PRO A 146 27.84 -20.25 -12.60
C PRO A 146 28.96 -20.00 -11.57
N GLY A 147 29.00 -18.81 -10.99
CA GLY A 147 29.96 -18.46 -9.94
C GLY A 147 29.85 -19.33 -8.68
N VAL A 148 28.65 -19.74 -8.28
CA VAL A 148 28.44 -20.62 -7.11
C VAL A 148 28.83 -22.05 -7.46
N ARG A 149 28.34 -22.56 -8.59
CA ARG A 149 28.61 -23.93 -9.06
C ARG A 149 30.09 -24.18 -9.27
N ASP A 150 30.79 -23.22 -9.87
CA ASP A 150 32.19 -23.40 -10.29
C ASP A 150 33.17 -23.10 -9.13
N SER A 151 32.70 -22.54 -8.01
CA SER A 151 33.54 -22.21 -6.83
C SER A 151 33.82 -23.37 -5.86
N GLY A 152 33.10 -24.49 -5.99
CA GLY A 152 33.18 -25.61 -5.04
C GLY A 152 32.48 -25.34 -3.70
N VAL A 153 31.85 -24.18 -3.49
CA VAL A 153 31.21 -23.82 -2.21
C VAL A 153 30.08 -24.77 -1.82
N LEU A 154 29.40 -25.37 -2.80
CA LEU A 154 28.32 -26.34 -2.58
C LEU A 154 28.81 -27.63 -1.89
N GLU A 155 30.10 -27.96 -1.99
CA GLU A 155 30.69 -29.12 -1.30
C GLU A 155 30.98 -28.83 0.18
N THR A 156 31.04 -27.55 0.56
CA THR A 156 31.37 -27.09 1.93
C THR A 156 30.14 -26.81 2.79
N LEU A 157 29.00 -26.49 2.15
CA LEU A 157 27.77 -26.12 2.84
C LEU A 157 26.89 -27.32 3.15
N SER A 158 26.19 -27.27 4.29
CA SER A 158 25.15 -28.26 4.59
C SER A 158 23.92 -28.06 3.69
N PRO A 159 23.10 -29.11 3.47
CA PRO A 159 21.85 -28.99 2.73
C PRO A 159 20.91 -27.90 3.29
N GLU A 160 20.90 -27.69 4.61
CA GLU A 160 20.12 -26.64 5.27
C GLU A 160 20.67 -25.25 4.96
N GLN A 161 22.00 -25.08 4.87
CA GLN A 161 22.62 -23.81 4.51
C GLN A 161 22.35 -23.46 3.04
N CYS A 162 22.45 -24.43 2.12
CA CYS A 162 22.07 -24.22 0.72
C CYS A 162 20.60 -23.78 0.61
N LYS A 163 19.71 -24.45 1.34
CA LYS A 163 18.29 -24.08 1.44
C LYS A 163 18.10 -22.67 2.01
N TYR A 164 18.88 -22.26 3.01
CA TYR A 164 18.79 -20.92 3.57
C TYR A 164 19.21 -19.86 2.54
N GLN A 165 20.32 -20.09 1.82
CA GLN A 165 20.76 -19.25 0.70
C GLN A 165 19.70 -19.16 -0.41
N GLU A 166 19.07 -20.28 -0.79
CA GLU A 166 17.97 -20.29 -1.76
C GLU A 166 16.80 -19.39 -1.33
N SER A 167 16.45 -19.37 -0.05
CA SER A 167 15.30 -18.57 0.43
C SER A 167 15.57 -17.08 0.40
N MET A 168 16.82 -16.69 0.71
CA MET A 168 17.27 -15.31 0.60
C MET A 168 17.43 -14.90 -0.88
N PHE A 169 17.95 -15.78 -1.74
CA PHE A 169 18.03 -15.54 -3.18
C PHE A 169 16.64 -15.37 -3.82
N GLU A 170 15.65 -16.13 -3.34
CA GLU A 170 14.24 -15.99 -3.77
C GLU A 170 13.71 -14.58 -3.49
N VAL A 171 14.13 -13.92 -2.41
CA VAL A 171 13.74 -12.51 -2.14
C VAL A 171 14.24 -11.59 -3.24
N LEU A 172 15.52 -11.70 -3.59
CA LEU A 172 16.20 -10.88 -4.59
C LEU A 172 15.63 -11.11 -5.99
N THR A 173 15.61 -12.35 -6.47
CA THR A 173 15.13 -12.67 -7.83
C THR A 173 13.65 -12.30 -7.98
N SER A 174 12.83 -12.56 -6.96
CA SER A 174 11.43 -12.16 -6.99
C SER A 174 11.22 -10.65 -6.89
N GLU A 175 12.14 -9.88 -6.29
CA GLU A 175 12.12 -8.40 -6.32
C GLU A 175 12.49 -7.88 -7.71
N ALA A 176 13.52 -8.43 -8.34
CA ALA A 176 13.89 -8.07 -9.71
C ALA A 176 12.74 -8.34 -10.70
N SER A 177 12.13 -9.52 -10.60
CA SER A 177 10.93 -9.88 -11.36
C SER A 177 9.75 -8.94 -11.06
N TYR A 178 9.56 -8.55 -9.80
CA TYR A 178 8.52 -7.59 -9.39
C TYR A 178 8.75 -6.21 -10.01
N LEU A 179 9.98 -5.70 -9.93
CA LEU A 179 10.35 -4.40 -10.47
C LEU A 179 10.19 -4.37 -11.99
N ARG A 180 10.51 -5.45 -12.69
CA ARG A 180 10.23 -5.58 -14.13
C ARG A 180 8.73 -5.43 -14.44
N SER A 181 7.87 -6.09 -13.69
CA SER A 181 6.41 -5.94 -13.84
C SER A 181 5.92 -4.54 -13.49
N LEU A 182 6.49 -3.91 -12.45
CA LEU A 182 6.21 -2.51 -12.13
C LEU A 182 6.64 -1.56 -13.25
N ARG A 183 7.78 -1.81 -13.90
CA ARG A 183 8.23 -1.02 -15.04
C ARG A 183 7.27 -1.12 -16.22
N VAL A 184 6.67 -2.28 -16.48
CA VAL A 184 5.58 -2.37 -17.46
C VAL A 184 4.41 -1.46 -17.05
N LEU A 185 4.01 -1.44 -15.78
CA LEU A 185 2.96 -0.53 -15.31
C LEU A 185 3.32 0.95 -15.50
N THR A 186 4.57 1.34 -15.20
CA THR A 186 4.97 2.75 -15.24
C THR A 186 5.38 3.23 -16.64
N GLU A 187 6.16 2.46 -17.38
CA GLU A 187 6.78 2.88 -18.64
C GLU A 187 5.91 2.55 -19.85
N HIS A 188 5.16 1.44 -19.81
CA HIS A 188 4.29 1.03 -20.93
C HIS A 188 2.87 1.56 -20.80
N PHE A 189 2.31 1.60 -19.58
CA PHE A 189 0.96 2.14 -19.35
C PHE A 189 0.97 3.61 -18.93
N LEU A 190 1.57 3.97 -17.79
CA LEU A 190 1.49 5.32 -17.24
C LEU A 190 2.13 6.39 -18.13
N ASP A 191 3.24 6.07 -18.81
CA ASP A 191 3.94 6.98 -19.73
C ASP A 191 3.38 6.95 -21.17
N SER A 192 2.31 6.17 -21.42
CA SER A 192 1.66 6.11 -22.73
C SER A 192 0.94 7.42 -23.06
N ARG A 193 1.37 8.11 -24.13
CA ARG A 193 0.75 9.35 -24.60
C ARG A 193 -0.73 9.17 -24.95
N ASP A 194 -1.05 8.11 -25.70
CA ASP A 194 -2.42 7.82 -26.09
C ASP A 194 -3.33 7.56 -24.88
N LEU A 195 -2.79 6.98 -23.79
CA LEU A 195 -3.54 6.78 -22.56
C LEU A 195 -3.71 8.09 -21.79
N ASP A 196 -2.68 8.94 -21.79
CA ASP A 196 -2.70 10.26 -21.16
C ASP A 196 -3.75 11.17 -21.83
N GLU A 197 -3.84 11.16 -23.17
CA GLU A 197 -4.85 11.89 -23.93
C GLU A 197 -6.28 11.36 -23.71
N ALA A 198 -6.43 10.05 -23.45
CA ALA A 198 -7.72 9.42 -23.20
C ALA A 198 -8.24 9.63 -21.76
N LEU A 199 -7.41 10.14 -20.84
CA LEU A 199 -7.71 10.27 -19.41
C LEU A 199 -7.78 11.73 -18.97
N ILE A 200 -8.72 12.02 -18.08
CA ILE A 200 -8.66 13.27 -17.32
C ILE A 200 -7.68 13.13 -16.15
N ILE A 201 -7.10 14.26 -15.71
CA ILE A 201 -6.10 14.33 -14.64
C ILE A 201 -6.54 13.59 -13.37
N ARG A 202 -7.81 13.75 -12.98
CA ARG A 202 -8.37 13.09 -11.78
C ARG A 202 -8.32 11.57 -11.90
N ASP A 203 -8.80 11.03 -13.01
CA ASP A 203 -8.94 9.59 -13.18
C ASP A 203 -7.57 8.93 -13.37
N ARG A 204 -6.63 9.61 -14.06
CA ARG A 204 -5.21 9.22 -14.12
C ARG A 204 -4.59 9.14 -12.72
N LYS A 205 -4.79 10.18 -11.90
CA LYS A 205 -4.29 10.20 -10.52
C LYS A 205 -4.89 9.07 -9.69
N THR A 206 -6.18 8.80 -9.84
CA THR A 206 -6.84 7.69 -9.14
C THR A 206 -6.29 6.34 -9.58
N LEU A 207 -6.17 6.09 -10.89
CA LEU A 207 -5.70 4.81 -11.45
C LEU A 207 -4.28 4.47 -11.03
N PHE A 208 -3.35 5.41 -11.12
CA PHE A 208 -1.93 5.13 -10.88
C PHE A 208 -1.46 5.50 -9.47
N SER A 209 -2.26 6.23 -8.68
CA SER A 209 -1.95 6.62 -7.30
C SER A 209 -0.50 7.13 -7.17
N ASN A 210 0.24 6.66 -6.17
CA ASN A 210 1.66 6.90 -5.94
C ASN A 210 2.56 5.77 -6.48
N VAL A 211 2.19 5.09 -7.59
CA VAL A 211 2.97 3.94 -8.14
C VAL A 211 4.45 4.27 -8.38
N LEU A 212 4.77 5.49 -8.80
CA LEU A 212 6.16 5.90 -9.03
C LEU A 212 6.98 5.87 -7.74
N ARG A 213 6.38 6.23 -6.61
CA ARG A 213 7.02 6.14 -5.29
C ARG A 213 7.21 4.68 -4.88
N VAL A 214 6.25 3.81 -5.18
CA VAL A 214 6.38 2.36 -4.94
C VAL A 214 7.53 1.77 -5.78
N ARG A 215 7.64 2.15 -7.06
CA ARG A 215 8.75 1.74 -7.92
C ARG A 215 10.09 2.19 -7.37
N GLU A 216 10.21 3.46 -6.99
CA GLU A 216 11.44 4.02 -6.41
C GLU A 216 11.88 3.28 -5.12
N VAL A 217 10.92 2.91 -4.26
CA VAL A 217 11.18 2.13 -3.06
C VAL A 217 11.65 0.71 -3.40
N SER A 218 11.01 0.07 -4.37
CA SER A 218 11.40 -1.25 -4.88
C SER A 218 12.80 -1.24 -5.52
N GLU A 219 13.14 -0.20 -6.28
CA GLU A 219 14.48 -0.01 -6.86
C GLU A 219 15.57 0.09 -5.79
N ARG A 220 15.32 0.86 -4.73
CA ARG A 220 16.26 0.94 -3.59
C ARG A 220 16.39 -0.39 -2.87
N PHE A 221 15.28 -1.06 -2.63
CA PHE A 221 15.29 -2.35 -1.94
C PHE A 221 16.05 -3.40 -2.74
N LEU A 222 15.83 -3.50 -4.05
CA LEU A 222 16.59 -4.39 -4.92
C LEU A 222 18.07 -4.05 -4.90
N LYS A 223 18.43 -2.76 -5.01
CA LYS A 223 19.83 -2.34 -4.97
C LYS A 223 20.53 -2.76 -3.68
N ASP A 224 19.92 -2.55 -2.52
CA ASP A 224 20.53 -2.93 -1.25
C ASP A 224 20.69 -4.45 -1.12
N LEU A 225 19.79 -5.24 -1.73
CA LEU A 225 19.93 -6.71 -1.82
C LEU A 225 21.06 -7.13 -2.77
N GLU A 226 21.19 -6.45 -3.91
CA GLU A 226 22.27 -6.68 -4.88
C GLU A 226 23.63 -6.34 -4.26
N ASP A 227 23.75 -5.18 -3.62
CA ASP A 227 24.97 -4.73 -2.94
C ASP A 227 25.42 -5.77 -1.87
N ARG A 228 24.46 -6.37 -1.14
CA ARG A 228 24.74 -7.43 -0.16
C ARG A 228 25.20 -8.75 -0.79
N MET A 229 24.68 -9.09 -1.95
CA MET A 229 25.08 -10.29 -2.68
C MET A 229 26.48 -10.12 -3.29
N ASP A 230 26.85 -8.91 -3.68
CA ASP A 230 28.17 -8.59 -4.22
C ASP A 230 29.28 -8.66 -3.14
N GLU A 231 28.94 -8.70 -1.85
CA GLU A 231 29.91 -8.89 -0.76
C GLU A 231 30.54 -10.30 -0.75
N GLY A 232 29.85 -11.31 -1.30
CA GLY A 232 30.39 -12.68 -1.38
C GLY A 232 29.42 -13.72 -1.94
N LEU A 233 30.00 -14.85 -2.40
CA LEU A 233 29.23 -15.97 -2.99
C LEU A 233 28.14 -16.54 -2.07
N VAL A 234 28.42 -16.58 -0.77
CA VAL A 234 27.49 -16.94 0.29
C VAL A 234 27.14 -15.64 1.00
N PHE A 235 25.99 -15.07 0.67
CA PHE A 235 25.60 -13.78 1.23
C PHE A 235 25.13 -13.94 2.68
N SER A 236 25.41 -12.91 3.48
CA SER A 236 24.93 -12.86 4.86
C SER A 236 23.41 -12.65 4.92
N ASP A 237 22.83 -12.85 6.11
CA ASP A 237 21.41 -12.61 6.36
C ASP A 237 20.96 -11.25 5.79
N ILE A 238 19.82 -11.23 5.10
CA ILE A 238 19.26 -10.02 4.46
C ILE A 238 18.08 -9.43 5.26
N CYS A 239 17.70 -10.04 6.38
CA CYS A 239 16.55 -9.60 7.14
C CYS A 239 16.77 -8.24 7.81
N ASP A 240 18.01 -7.82 8.04
CA ASP A 240 18.37 -6.46 8.44
C ASP A 240 17.94 -5.42 7.39
N ILE A 241 18.20 -5.68 6.11
CA ILE A 241 17.79 -4.86 4.98
C ILE A 241 16.26 -4.81 4.91
N ILE A 242 15.59 -5.97 4.96
CA ILE A 242 14.13 -6.04 4.92
C ILE A 242 13.51 -5.25 6.08
N HIS A 243 14.06 -5.38 7.29
CA HIS A 243 13.60 -4.63 8.46
C HIS A 243 13.75 -3.12 8.27
N TYR A 244 14.91 -2.66 7.77
CA TYR A 244 15.16 -1.25 7.48
C TYR A 244 14.15 -0.71 6.46
N HIS A 245 13.94 -1.40 5.35
CA HIS A 245 12.99 -1.00 4.32
C HIS A 245 11.55 -1.03 4.83
N ALA A 246 11.18 -2.02 5.64
CA ALA A 246 9.86 -2.09 6.27
C ALA A 246 9.57 -0.83 7.11
N GLN A 247 10.54 -0.35 7.87
CA GLN A 247 10.35 0.82 8.73
C GLN A 247 10.33 2.16 7.96
N HIS A 248 11.15 2.30 6.92
CA HIS A 248 11.42 3.62 6.33
C HIS A 248 10.83 3.80 4.92
N ASN A 249 10.71 2.73 4.14
CA ASN A 249 10.44 2.81 2.70
C ASN A 249 9.09 2.18 2.32
N PHE A 250 8.79 1.00 2.87
CA PHE A 250 7.56 0.26 2.61
C PHE A 250 6.26 0.93 3.10
N PRO A 251 6.23 1.97 3.97
CA PRO A 251 5.01 2.74 4.18
C PRO A 251 4.40 3.32 2.88
N ALA A 252 5.19 3.49 1.81
CA ALA A 252 4.68 3.87 0.49
C ALA A 252 3.62 2.90 -0.09
N TYR A 253 3.67 1.62 0.28
CA TYR A 253 2.67 0.63 -0.12
C TYR A 253 1.29 0.92 0.49
N ILE A 254 1.22 1.47 1.71
CA ILE A 254 -0.04 1.81 2.39
C ILE A 254 -0.82 2.84 1.58
N ASP A 255 -0.14 3.89 1.13
CA ASP A 255 -0.72 4.96 0.32
C ASP A 255 -1.23 4.46 -1.04
N TYR A 256 -0.59 3.44 -1.61
CA TYR A 256 -1.04 2.83 -2.85
C TYR A 256 -2.26 1.94 -2.61
N VAL A 257 -2.13 0.99 -1.67
CA VAL A 257 -3.11 -0.07 -1.40
C VAL A 257 -4.43 0.49 -0.90
N ARG A 258 -4.42 1.57 -0.10
CA ARG A 258 -5.67 2.21 0.37
C ARG A 258 -6.55 2.73 -0.78
N ASN A 259 -5.96 3.01 -1.96
CA ASN A 259 -6.67 3.50 -3.13
C ASN A 259 -7.12 2.38 -4.09
N GLN A 260 -6.81 1.11 -3.82
CA GLN A 260 -7.04 -0.02 -4.73
C GLN A 260 -8.51 -0.17 -5.16
N ILE A 261 -9.45 0.04 -4.24
CA ILE A 261 -10.89 -0.04 -4.55
C ILE A 261 -11.31 1.06 -5.53
N TYR A 262 -10.77 2.27 -5.36
CA TYR A 262 -11.05 3.39 -6.27
C TYR A 262 -10.41 3.17 -7.64
N GLN A 263 -9.21 2.59 -7.70
CA GLN A 263 -8.59 2.16 -8.96
C GLN A 263 -9.49 1.16 -9.70
N GLU A 264 -9.98 0.13 -9.01
CA GLU A 264 -10.86 -0.89 -9.61
C GLU A 264 -12.17 -0.28 -10.14
N LYS A 265 -12.83 0.55 -9.33
CA LYS A 265 -14.07 1.26 -9.71
C LYS A 265 -13.85 2.19 -10.89
N THR A 266 -12.77 2.97 -10.87
CA THR A 266 -12.43 3.93 -11.93
C THR A 266 -12.14 3.20 -13.24
N TYR A 267 -11.31 2.17 -13.21
CA TYR A 267 -11.07 1.33 -14.39
C TYR A 267 -12.35 0.73 -14.94
N THR A 268 -13.17 0.11 -14.07
CA THR A 268 -14.43 -0.54 -14.49
C THR A 268 -15.41 0.46 -15.09
N SER A 269 -15.48 1.67 -14.52
CA SER A 269 -16.30 2.75 -15.05
C SER A 269 -15.78 3.21 -16.42
N LEU A 270 -14.49 3.53 -16.53
CA LEU A 270 -13.88 4.01 -17.76
C LEU A 270 -13.95 3.00 -18.90
N MET A 271 -13.74 1.71 -18.62
CA MET A 271 -13.92 0.65 -19.63
C MET A 271 -15.34 0.60 -20.21
N LYS A 272 -16.35 1.07 -19.47
CA LYS A 272 -17.76 1.11 -19.91
C LYS A 272 -18.15 2.44 -20.53
N THR A 273 -17.65 3.56 -20.00
CA THR A 273 -18.13 4.90 -20.34
C THR A 273 -17.21 5.65 -21.31
N ASN A 274 -15.93 5.30 -21.38
CA ASN A 274 -14.93 5.97 -22.20
C ASN A 274 -14.35 5.01 -23.25
N VAL A 275 -14.88 5.11 -24.47
CA VAL A 275 -14.48 4.25 -25.61
C VAL A 275 -13.01 4.44 -25.95
N ALA A 276 -12.50 5.68 -25.94
CA ALA A 276 -11.09 5.95 -26.26
C ALA A 276 -10.15 5.25 -25.26
N PHE A 277 -10.43 5.37 -23.97
CA PHE A 277 -9.71 4.65 -22.93
C PHE A 277 -9.75 3.13 -23.13
N ALA A 278 -10.93 2.56 -23.38
CA ALA A 278 -11.09 1.13 -23.56
C ALA A 278 -10.29 0.61 -24.78
N THR A 279 -10.30 1.35 -25.89
CA THR A 279 -9.53 1.02 -27.10
C THR A 279 -8.03 1.05 -26.83
N VAL A 280 -7.54 2.12 -26.18
CA VAL A 280 -6.11 2.26 -25.87
C VAL A 280 -5.64 1.15 -24.91
N ILE A 281 -6.37 0.88 -23.84
CA ILE A 281 -6.04 -0.20 -22.90
C ILE A 281 -6.01 -1.57 -23.58
N THR A 282 -7.01 -1.87 -24.42
CA THR A 282 -7.08 -3.16 -25.14
C THR A 282 -5.83 -3.34 -26.01
N ARG A 283 -5.46 -2.30 -26.78
CA ARG A 283 -4.27 -2.32 -27.63
C ARG A 283 -2.97 -2.43 -26.80
N LEU A 284 -2.86 -1.70 -25.68
CA LEU A 284 -1.67 -1.76 -24.83
C LEU A 284 -1.48 -3.14 -24.19
N GLN A 285 -2.56 -3.83 -23.81
CA GLN A 285 -2.52 -5.18 -23.24
C GLN A 285 -2.10 -6.26 -24.24
N GLU A 286 -2.30 -6.04 -25.54
CA GLU A 286 -1.86 -6.96 -26.61
C GLU A 286 -0.34 -6.93 -26.83
N SER A 287 0.35 -5.92 -26.29
CA SER A 287 1.81 -5.83 -26.36
C SER A 287 2.48 -7.09 -25.79
N PRO A 288 3.53 -7.63 -26.45
CA PRO A 288 4.28 -8.77 -25.92
C PRO A 288 4.92 -8.48 -24.56
N GLN A 289 5.19 -7.20 -24.25
CA GLN A 289 5.70 -6.76 -22.95
C GLN A 289 4.76 -7.11 -21.80
N CYS A 290 3.45 -7.18 -22.06
CA CYS A 290 2.44 -7.53 -21.07
C CYS A 290 2.34 -9.05 -20.83
N GLN A 291 2.96 -9.90 -21.66
CA GLN A 291 2.88 -11.36 -21.57
C GLN A 291 1.45 -11.90 -21.39
N ARG A 292 0.47 -11.30 -22.09
CA ARG A 292 -0.98 -11.59 -22.01
C ARG A 292 -1.63 -11.33 -20.65
N LEU A 293 -0.96 -10.58 -19.78
CA LEU A 293 -1.55 -10.10 -18.53
C LEU A 293 -2.47 -8.90 -18.77
N PRO A 294 -3.66 -8.86 -18.14
CA PRO A 294 -4.53 -7.69 -18.20
C PRO A 294 -3.96 -6.53 -17.38
N PHE A 295 -4.28 -5.30 -17.78
CA PHE A 295 -3.87 -4.07 -17.09
C PHE A 295 -4.18 -4.10 -15.59
N MET A 296 -5.36 -4.61 -15.22
CA MET A 296 -5.76 -4.75 -13.81
C MET A 296 -4.84 -5.63 -12.98
N SER A 297 -4.18 -6.62 -13.56
CA SER A 297 -3.20 -7.42 -12.81
C SER A 297 -1.95 -6.63 -12.46
N PHE A 298 -1.54 -5.69 -13.32
CA PHE A 298 -0.43 -4.79 -13.03
C PHE A 298 -0.79 -3.82 -11.89
N LEU A 299 -2.01 -3.29 -11.88
CA LEU A 299 -2.48 -2.42 -10.79
C LEU A 299 -2.50 -3.10 -9.42
N LEU A 300 -2.58 -4.44 -9.37
CA LEU A 300 -2.59 -5.23 -8.14
C LEU A 300 -1.19 -5.59 -7.61
N LEU A 301 -0.14 -5.31 -8.37
CA LEU A 301 1.23 -5.70 -8.05
C LEU A 301 1.69 -5.22 -6.66
N PRO A 302 1.50 -3.95 -6.25
CA PRO A 302 1.98 -3.50 -4.93
C PRO A 302 1.33 -4.23 -3.75
N PHE A 303 0.03 -4.54 -3.83
CA PHE A 303 -0.67 -5.32 -2.81
C PHE A 303 -0.14 -6.77 -2.72
N GLN A 304 0.09 -7.38 -3.89
CA GLN A 304 0.64 -8.74 -3.95
C GLN A 304 2.07 -8.80 -3.41
N ARG A 305 2.88 -7.77 -3.66
CA ARG A 305 4.29 -7.79 -3.25
C ARG A 305 4.45 -7.71 -1.75
N ILE A 306 3.78 -6.75 -1.10
CA ILE A 306 3.94 -6.58 0.36
C ILE A 306 3.48 -7.82 1.13
N THR A 307 2.43 -8.50 0.67
CA THR A 307 1.97 -9.77 1.25
C THR A 307 2.93 -10.93 0.96
N ARG A 308 3.56 -10.97 -0.22
CA ARG A 308 4.55 -12.00 -0.55
C ARG A 308 5.85 -11.84 0.22
N ILE A 309 6.30 -10.62 0.50
CA ILE A 309 7.49 -10.36 1.31
C ILE A 309 7.35 -11.01 2.68
N LYS A 310 6.18 -10.90 3.32
CA LYS A 310 5.89 -11.61 4.58
C LYS A 310 6.16 -13.12 4.47
N MET A 311 5.61 -13.77 3.45
CA MET A 311 5.79 -15.22 3.24
C MET A 311 7.25 -15.60 2.97
N LEU A 312 8.00 -14.74 2.27
CA LEU A 312 9.42 -14.96 2.00
C LEU A 312 10.23 -14.90 3.31
N ILE A 313 9.94 -13.94 4.19
CA ILE A 313 10.57 -13.84 5.51
C ILE A 313 10.21 -15.06 6.37
N GLU A 314 8.95 -15.51 6.36
CA GLU A 314 8.54 -16.73 7.06
C GLU A 314 9.31 -17.97 6.57
N ASN A 315 9.60 -18.06 5.27
CA ASN A 315 10.43 -19.13 4.70
C ASN A 315 11.89 -19.05 5.17
N ILE A 316 12.45 -17.84 5.26
CA ILE A 316 13.80 -17.61 5.81
C ILE A 316 13.83 -17.99 7.30
N LEU A 317 12.88 -17.50 8.09
CA LEU A 317 12.79 -17.75 9.53
C LEU A 317 12.71 -19.24 9.86
N LYS A 318 11.91 -20.01 9.10
CA LYS A 318 11.82 -21.49 9.24
C LYS A 318 13.15 -22.23 9.05
N ARG A 319 14.14 -21.57 8.44
CA ARG A 319 15.48 -22.13 8.13
C ARG A 319 16.57 -21.57 9.05
N THR A 320 16.22 -20.63 9.94
CA THR A 320 17.11 -20.14 11.00
C THR A 320 17.05 -21.06 12.23
N LYS A 321 18.12 -21.09 13.03
CA LYS A 321 18.17 -21.86 14.28
C LYS A 321 17.69 -21.00 15.45
N GLU A 322 17.00 -21.61 16.41
CA GLU A 322 16.51 -20.88 17.59
C GLU A 322 17.67 -20.23 18.37
N GLY A 323 17.45 -18.98 18.79
CA GLY A 323 18.40 -18.22 19.60
C GLY A 323 19.58 -17.62 18.85
N THR A 324 19.63 -17.73 17.52
CA THR A 324 20.67 -17.08 16.71
C THR A 324 20.31 -15.64 16.37
N THR A 325 21.31 -14.88 15.90
CA THR A 325 21.13 -13.51 15.43
C THR A 325 20.19 -13.43 14.24
N GLU A 326 20.25 -14.41 13.34
CA GLU A 326 19.44 -14.48 12.11
C GLU A 326 17.95 -14.72 12.42
N GLU A 327 17.65 -15.53 13.44
CA GLU A 327 16.28 -15.74 13.90
C GLU A 327 15.69 -14.43 14.44
N GLN A 328 16.46 -13.70 15.25
CA GLN A 328 16.03 -12.43 15.80
C GLN A 328 15.84 -11.34 14.73
N THR A 329 16.74 -11.24 13.74
CA THR A 329 16.61 -10.27 12.64
C THR A 329 15.42 -10.61 11.75
N ALA A 330 15.24 -11.89 11.39
CA ALA A 330 14.10 -12.37 10.62
C ALA A 330 12.76 -12.12 11.34
N SER A 331 12.69 -12.38 12.65
CA SER A 331 11.51 -12.11 13.48
C SER A 331 11.16 -10.62 13.51
N LYS A 332 12.16 -9.74 13.71
CA LYS A 332 11.96 -8.28 13.66
C LYS A 332 11.50 -7.78 12.28
N ALA A 333 12.04 -8.34 11.20
CA ALA A 333 11.62 -8.03 9.84
C ALA A 333 10.16 -8.46 9.61
N LEU A 334 9.80 -9.67 10.05
CA LEU A 334 8.46 -10.22 9.94
C LEU A 334 7.42 -9.38 10.68
N ASP A 335 7.72 -8.97 11.91
CA ASP A 335 6.86 -8.09 12.70
C ASP A 335 6.65 -6.74 12.02
N SER A 336 7.73 -6.16 11.46
CA SER A 336 7.69 -4.86 10.80
C SER A 336 6.84 -4.90 9.53
N VAL A 337 7.02 -5.91 8.68
CA VAL A 337 6.19 -6.10 7.48
C VAL A 337 4.74 -6.43 7.84
N SER A 338 4.51 -7.22 8.89
CA SER A 338 3.15 -7.54 9.35
C SER A 338 2.38 -6.29 9.78
N LYS A 339 3.02 -5.36 10.49
CA LYS A 339 2.42 -4.06 10.85
C LYS A 339 2.03 -3.23 9.63
N ILE A 340 2.82 -3.25 8.56
CA ILE A 340 2.49 -2.54 7.31
C ILE A 340 1.25 -3.16 6.65
N ILE A 341 1.15 -4.49 6.62
CA ILE A 341 -0.01 -5.20 6.07
C ILE A 341 -1.27 -4.89 6.89
N GLU A 342 -1.16 -4.86 8.23
CA GLU A 342 -2.25 -4.49 9.12
C GLU A 342 -2.70 -3.03 8.91
N GLU A 343 -1.75 -2.10 8.75
CA GLU A 343 -2.07 -0.70 8.47
C GLU A 343 -2.70 -0.53 7.07
N CYS A 344 -2.24 -1.27 6.05
CA CYS A 344 -2.91 -1.33 4.75
C CYS A 344 -4.40 -1.71 4.91
N ASN A 345 -4.70 -2.77 5.66
CA ASN A 345 -6.07 -3.23 5.90
C ASN A 345 -6.90 -2.18 6.63
N THR A 346 -6.33 -1.58 7.67
CA THR A 346 -6.96 -0.50 8.44
C THR A 346 -7.31 0.69 7.55
N GLN A 347 -6.38 1.12 6.69
CA GLN A 347 -6.59 2.26 5.79
C GLN A 347 -7.63 1.96 4.70
N VAL A 348 -7.66 0.74 4.16
CA VAL A 348 -8.73 0.31 3.25
C VAL A 348 -10.09 0.33 3.95
N GLY A 349 -10.17 -0.12 5.21
CA GLY A 349 -11.38 -0.04 6.03
C GLY A 349 -11.86 1.40 6.24
N LYS A 350 -10.95 2.31 6.64
CA LYS A 350 -11.24 3.75 6.79
C LYS A 350 -11.74 4.38 5.50
N MET A 351 -11.15 4.04 4.34
CA MET A 351 -11.58 4.58 3.05
C MET A 351 -13.01 4.21 2.69
N LYS A 352 -13.47 3.00 3.06
CA LYS A 352 -14.87 2.60 2.87
C LYS A 352 -15.83 3.35 3.78
N GLN A 353 -15.44 3.56 5.04
CA GLN A 353 -16.24 4.37 5.97
C GLN A 353 -16.40 5.79 5.41
N VAL A 354 -15.33 6.39 4.88
CA VAL A 354 -15.39 7.70 4.22
C VAL A 354 -16.29 7.68 2.98
N GLU A 355 -16.22 6.63 2.15
CA GLU A 355 -17.12 6.48 0.99
C GLU A 355 -18.59 6.43 1.41
N GLU A 356 -18.90 5.69 2.48
CA GLU A 356 -20.24 5.64 3.05
C GLU A 356 -20.68 7.03 3.55
N LEU A 357 -19.81 7.78 4.22
CA LEU A 357 -20.12 9.16 4.64
C LEU A 357 -20.36 10.09 3.44
N ILE A 358 -19.58 9.96 2.36
CA ILE A 358 -19.78 10.74 1.13
C ILE A 358 -21.14 10.44 0.53
N HIS A 359 -21.52 9.15 0.47
CA HIS A 359 -22.83 8.74 0.00
C HIS A 359 -23.95 9.33 0.86
N LEU A 360 -23.85 9.20 2.19
CA LEU A 360 -24.82 9.75 3.13
C LEU A 360 -24.93 11.28 3.03
N SER A 361 -23.81 11.97 2.85
CA SER A 361 -23.80 13.43 2.67
C SER A 361 -24.56 13.89 1.43
N LYS A 362 -24.73 13.05 0.41
CA LYS A 362 -25.50 13.35 -0.81
C LYS A 362 -26.98 13.03 -0.66
N THR A 363 -27.33 12.11 0.23
CA THR A 363 -28.71 11.63 0.42
C THR A 363 -29.43 12.33 1.57
N LEU A 364 -28.70 12.87 2.54
CA LEU A 364 -29.23 13.64 3.67
C LEU A 364 -29.46 15.11 3.29
N GLU A 365 -30.72 15.56 3.39
CA GLU A 365 -31.14 16.93 3.14
C GLU A 365 -31.44 17.64 4.47
N PHE A 366 -30.81 18.80 4.65
CA PHE A 366 -31.01 19.70 5.79
C PHE A 366 -31.90 20.88 5.36
N ASP A 367 -33.22 20.72 5.44
CA ASP A 367 -34.19 21.72 4.96
C ASP A 367 -34.43 22.81 6.02
N LYS A 368 -34.95 22.43 7.20
CA LYS A 368 -35.41 23.37 8.25
C LYS A 368 -34.46 23.50 9.44
N LEU A 369 -33.25 22.95 9.33
CA LEU A 369 -32.26 22.94 10.41
C LEU A 369 -30.87 23.25 9.88
N LYS A 370 -29.99 23.72 10.76
CA LYS A 370 -28.60 24.01 10.42
C LYS A 370 -27.91 22.73 9.95
N ALA A 371 -27.32 22.79 8.76
CA ALA A 371 -26.54 21.69 8.21
C ALA A 371 -25.31 21.42 9.06
N ILE A 372 -25.00 20.14 9.24
CA ILE A 372 -23.80 19.66 9.92
C ILE A 372 -22.93 18.90 8.90
N PRO A 373 -21.60 19.03 8.98
CA PRO A 373 -20.72 18.30 8.07
C PRO A 373 -20.84 16.81 8.38
N ILE A 374 -21.32 16.00 7.43
CA ILE A 374 -21.42 14.55 7.59
C ILE A 374 -20.03 13.90 7.49
N ILE A 375 -19.21 14.38 6.55
CA ILE A 375 -17.86 13.86 6.31
C ILE A 375 -16.91 14.43 7.38
N SER A 376 -16.29 13.54 8.15
CA SER A 376 -15.27 13.86 9.16
C SER A 376 -14.21 12.76 9.20
N GLN A 377 -12.99 13.09 9.63
CA GLN A 377 -11.86 12.14 9.67
C GLN A 377 -12.07 11.00 10.68
N THR A 378 -12.81 11.26 11.76
CA THR A 378 -13.00 10.32 12.87
C THR A 378 -14.41 9.72 12.91
N ARG A 379 -15.29 10.16 12.01
CA ARG A 379 -16.69 9.70 11.99
C ARG A 379 -16.81 8.42 11.17
N PHE A 380 -17.64 7.50 11.64
CA PHE A 380 -18.12 6.36 10.86
C PHE A 380 -19.55 6.02 11.25
N LEU A 381 -20.30 5.44 10.33
CA LEU A 381 -21.66 4.97 10.59
C LEU A 381 -21.58 3.64 11.34
N GLU A 382 -22.21 3.56 12.51
CA GLU A 382 -22.29 2.32 13.28
C GLU A 382 -23.54 1.52 12.92
N LYS A 383 -24.69 2.19 12.81
CA LYS A 383 -25.97 1.55 12.48
C LYS A 383 -26.87 2.52 11.75
N ARG A 384 -27.67 2.01 10.82
CA ARG A 384 -28.80 2.73 10.25
C ARG A 384 -29.99 1.82 10.06
N GLY A 385 -31.18 2.39 10.05
CA GLY A 385 -32.39 1.62 9.78
C GLY A 385 -33.67 2.40 10.00
N GLU A 386 -34.75 1.84 9.47
CA GLU A 386 -36.10 2.35 9.69
C GLU A 386 -36.64 1.82 11.01
N VAL A 387 -37.23 2.72 11.80
CA VAL A 387 -38.01 2.41 13.01
C VAL A 387 -39.32 3.18 12.94
N GLN A 388 -40.30 2.81 13.75
CA GLN A 388 -41.55 3.58 13.83
C GLN A 388 -41.56 4.47 15.07
N GLU A 389 -41.76 5.76 14.89
CA GLU A 389 -41.94 6.71 15.99
C GLU A 389 -43.44 6.85 16.32
N MET A 390 -43.80 6.79 17.60
CA MET A 390 -45.17 7.09 18.03
C MET A 390 -45.41 8.60 18.02
N ALA A 391 -46.42 9.05 17.28
CA ALA A 391 -46.78 10.46 17.20
C ALA A 391 -47.27 10.99 18.56
N LYS A 392 -46.66 12.08 19.05
CA LYS A 392 -47.17 12.84 20.21
C LYS A 392 -48.39 13.66 19.80
N GLY A 393 -49.58 13.06 19.86
CA GLY A 393 -50.84 13.76 19.62
C GLY A 393 -51.91 12.88 18.97
N GLY A 394 -52.72 12.22 19.79
CA GLY A 394 -54.02 11.72 19.37
C GLY A 394 -55.10 12.75 19.71
N ASN A 395 -55.96 13.10 18.75
CA ASN A 395 -57.23 13.75 19.07
C ASN A 395 -57.97 12.89 20.10
N LEU A 396 -58.74 13.51 21.01
CA LEU A 396 -59.53 12.88 22.09
C LEU A 396 -60.49 11.76 21.62
N PHE A 397 -60.58 11.48 20.33
CA PHE A 397 -61.42 10.48 19.69
C PHE A 397 -60.66 9.26 19.10
N ASN A 398 -59.31 9.27 19.06
CA ASN A 398 -58.51 8.16 18.56
C ASN A 398 -57.63 7.58 19.68
N LEU A 399 -58.15 6.55 20.36
CA LEU A 399 -57.50 5.82 21.46
C LEU A 399 -56.34 4.90 21.02
N ARG A 400 -56.03 4.83 19.71
CA ARG A 400 -54.95 3.97 19.19
C ARG A 400 -53.68 4.80 18.90
N PRO A 401 -52.51 4.37 19.40
CA PRO A 401 -51.25 5.05 19.11
C PRO A 401 -50.95 5.00 17.61
N LYS A 402 -50.64 6.16 17.02
CA LYS A 402 -50.26 6.27 15.62
C LYS A 402 -48.75 6.20 15.50
N PHE A 403 -48.27 5.26 14.71
CA PHE A 403 -46.86 5.09 14.42
C PHE A 403 -46.53 5.64 13.02
N THR A 404 -45.45 6.39 12.92
CA THR A 404 -44.95 6.96 11.66
C THR A 404 -43.51 6.52 11.43
N PRO A 405 -43.14 6.11 10.20
CA PRO A 405 -41.78 5.66 9.92
C PRO A 405 -40.79 6.82 10.02
N VAL A 406 -39.69 6.56 10.71
CA VAL A 406 -38.51 7.42 10.78
C VAL A 406 -37.27 6.59 10.52
N TYR A 407 -36.21 7.22 10.06
CA TYR A 407 -34.95 6.56 9.76
C TYR A 407 -33.86 7.11 10.68
N LEU A 408 -33.17 6.22 11.37
CA LEU A 408 -32.08 6.56 12.27
C LEU A 408 -30.76 6.34 11.55
N PHE A 409 -29.86 7.32 11.63
CA PHE A 409 -28.45 7.18 11.26
C PHE A 409 -27.62 7.42 12.51
N LEU A 410 -27.06 6.34 13.05
CA LEU A 410 -26.24 6.34 14.24
C LEU A 410 -24.77 6.26 13.81
N PHE A 411 -24.05 7.35 14.06
CA PHE A 411 -22.60 7.44 13.95
C PHE A 411 -21.96 7.24 15.34
N ASN A 412 -20.65 7.06 15.35
CA ASN A 412 -19.87 6.95 16.59
C ASN A 412 -19.89 8.22 17.46
N ASP A 413 -20.20 9.39 16.90
CA ASP A 413 -20.25 10.68 17.61
C ASP A 413 -21.62 11.38 17.51
N LEU A 414 -22.53 10.90 16.68
CA LEU A 414 -23.73 11.63 16.28
C LEU A 414 -24.91 10.71 16.02
N LEU A 415 -26.11 11.10 16.45
CA LEU A 415 -27.36 10.52 15.99
C LEU A 415 -28.10 11.52 15.10
N ILE A 416 -28.54 11.07 13.92
CA ILE A 416 -29.43 11.81 13.02
C ILE A 416 -30.76 11.05 12.90
N ILE A 417 -31.86 11.77 13.07
CA ILE A 417 -33.22 11.27 12.86
C ILE A 417 -33.77 11.94 11.60
N ALA A 418 -34.21 11.15 10.63
CA ALA A 418 -34.68 11.63 9.34
C ALA A 418 -36.00 10.97 8.92
N THR A 419 -36.68 11.58 7.96
CA THR A 419 -37.80 10.98 7.23
C THR A 419 -37.35 10.61 5.83
N LYS A 420 -37.70 9.40 5.38
CA LYS A 420 -37.39 8.96 4.01
C LYS A 420 -38.34 9.62 3.02
N LYS A 421 -37.80 10.26 1.98
CA LYS A 421 -38.53 10.83 0.84
C LYS A 421 -38.07 10.17 -0.46
N GLY A 422 -38.88 9.26 -1.00
CA GLY A 422 -38.52 8.49 -2.19
C GLY A 422 -37.57 7.33 -1.88
N SER A 423 -36.81 6.88 -2.89
CA SER A 423 -35.94 5.71 -2.76
C SER A 423 -34.69 5.98 -1.92
N GLU A 424 -34.03 7.12 -2.13
CA GLU A 424 -32.69 7.39 -1.59
C GLU A 424 -32.52 8.76 -0.92
N ARG A 425 -33.57 9.58 -0.78
CA ARG A 425 -33.45 10.89 -0.11
C ARG A 425 -34.01 10.85 1.30
N PHE A 426 -33.33 11.51 2.22
CA PHE A 426 -33.67 11.54 3.64
C PHE A 426 -33.67 12.98 4.12
N VAL A 427 -34.81 13.46 4.59
CA VAL A 427 -34.91 14.82 5.15
C VAL A 427 -34.69 14.74 6.65
N VAL A 428 -33.64 15.40 7.12
CA VAL A 428 -33.29 15.43 8.53
C VAL A 428 -34.38 16.16 9.31
N MET A 429 -34.78 15.59 10.44
CA MET A 429 -35.80 16.12 11.34
C MET A 429 -35.20 16.58 12.67
N ASP A 430 -34.20 15.83 13.17
CA ASP A 430 -33.54 16.11 14.42
C ASP A 430 -32.13 15.49 14.43
N HIS A 431 -31.26 15.98 15.30
CA HIS A 431 -29.96 15.36 15.56
C HIS A 431 -29.45 15.73 16.96
N ALA A 432 -28.58 14.89 17.50
CA ALA A 432 -27.92 15.10 18.79
C ALA A 432 -26.53 14.45 18.79
N HIS A 433 -25.60 15.01 19.57
CA HIS A 433 -24.34 14.34 19.84
C HIS A 433 -24.62 13.02 20.56
N ARG A 434 -23.90 11.94 20.20
CA ARG A 434 -24.19 10.59 20.69
C ARG A 434 -24.14 10.48 22.22
N SER A 435 -23.21 11.19 22.88
CA SER A 435 -23.12 11.19 24.35
C SER A 435 -24.34 11.81 25.05
N LEU A 436 -25.21 12.49 24.31
CA LEU A 436 -26.44 13.12 24.79
C LEU A 436 -27.69 12.31 24.40
N VAL A 437 -27.51 11.04 24.01
CA VAL A 437 -28.60 10.12 23.69
C VAL A 437 -28.64 9.01 24.73
N GLN A 438 -29.82 8.76 25.29
CA GLN A 438 -30.09 7.63 26.16
C GLN A 438 -31.20 6.77 25.55
N VAL A 439 -31.05 5.46 25.68
CA VAL A 439 -32.06 4.49 25.23
C VAL A 439 -32.44 3.56 26.37
N GLN A 440 -33.73 3.36 26.57
CA GLN A 440 -34.26 2.47 27.60
C GLN A 440 -35.35 1.57 27.00
N PRO A 441 -35.33 0.25 27.25
CA PRO A 441 -36.46 -0.61 26.88
C PRO A 441 -37.71 -0.19 27.65
N ILE A 442 -38.88 -0.37 27.04
CA ILE A 442 -40.14 -0.22 27.78
C ILE A 442 -40.27 -1.39 28.75
N ARG A 443 -40.51 -1.08 30.02
CA ARG A 443 -40.66 -2.07 31.09
C ARG A 443 -41.88 -2.96 30.81
N GLU A 444 -41.78 -4.24 31.16
CA GLU A 444 -42.82 -5.26 30.89
C GLU A 444 -44.18 -4.91 31.51
N ASP A 445 -44.20 -4.13 32.60
CA ASP A 445 -45.41 -3.62 33.26
C ASP A 445 -46.18 -2.57 32.43
N GLN A 446 -45.51 -1.86 31.52
CA GLN A 446 -46.10 -0.89 30.59
C GLN A 446 -46.36 -1.49 29.20
N ALA A 447 -45.72 -2.62 28.88
CA ALA A 447 -45.84 -3.33 27.60
C ALA A 447 -47.07 -4.26 27.51
N LEU A 448 -47.97 -4.24 28.50
CA LEU A 448 -49.17 -5.10 28.55
C LEU A 448 -50.15 -4.91 27.37
N SER A 449 -49.99 -3.85 26.56
CA SER A 449 -50.70 -3.69 25.29
C SER A 449 -49.85 -4.20 24.13
N PRO A 450 -50.37 -5.06 23.22
CA PRO A 450 -49.68 -5.52 22.00
C PRO A 450 -49.15 -4.37 21.13
N SER A 451 -49.72 -3.17 21.30
CA SER A 451 -49.30 -1.96 20.61
C SER A 451 -47.85 -1.56 20.93
N TYR A 452 -47.33 -1.91 22.11
CA TYR A 452 -46.00 -1.54 22.61
C TYR A 452 -44.95 -2.65 22.51
N GLU A 453 -45.26 -3.75 21.83
CA GLU A 453 -44.26 -4.78 21.52
C GLU A 453 -43.09 -4.17 20.74
N HIS A 454 -41.87 -4.56 21.12
CA HIS A 454 -40.61 -4.14 20.50
C HIS A 454 -40.34 -2.63 20.58
N CYS A 455 -40.93 -1.95 21.57
CA CYS A 455 -40.72 -0.52 21.78
C CYS A 455 -39.55 -0.22 22.73
N PHE A 456 -38.87 0.89 22.47
CA PHE A 456 -37.88 1.51 23.33
C PHE A 456 -38.09 3.01 23.39
N CYS A 457 -37.73 3.61 24.51
CA CYS A 457 -37.68 5.05 24.67
C CYS A 457 -36.28 5.56 24.25
N LEU A 458 -36.26 6.52 23.33
CA LEU A 458 -35.07 7.24 22.90
C LEU A 458 -35.15 8.68 23.40
N THR A 459 -34.23 9.03 24.30
CA THR A 459 -34.17 10.35 24.94
C THR A 459 -32.95 11.10 24.43
N LEU A 460 -33.20 12.21 23.72
CA LEU A 460 -32.19 13.21 23.43
C LEU A 460 -32.14 14.15 24.65
N LEU A 461 -31.08 14.08 25.44
CA LEU A 461 -30.87 14.98 26.60
C LEU A 461 -30.77 16.42 26.13
N GLU A 462 -30.09 16.63 25.00
CA GLU A 462 -30.01 17.90 24.31
C GLU A 462 -29.93 17.63 22.80
N ASN A 463 -30.93 18.09 22.06
CA ASN A 463 -30.94 18.04 20.60
C ASN A 463 -30.32 19.30 19.98
N HIS A 464 -30.33 19.39 18.64
CA HIS A 464 -29.79 20.53 17.90
C HIS A 464 -30.38 21.92 18.26
N GLN A 465 -31.48 21.97 19.01
CA GLN A 465 -32.12 23.20 19.49
C GLN A 465 -31.86 23.47 20.98
N GLY A 466 -31.01 22.69 21.63
CA GLY A 466 -30.80 22.79 23.08
C GLY A 466 -31.96 22.21 23.90
N ARG A 467 -32.82 21.37 23.30
CA ARG A 467 -34.05 20.86 23.96
C ARG A 467 -33.93 19.39 24.29
N MET A 468 -34.43 19.02 25.47
CA MET A 468 -34.65 17.63 25.82
C MET A 468 -35.86 17.08 25.06
N MET A 469 -35.70 15.95 24.40
CA MET A 469 -36.74 15.31 23.59
C MET A 469 -36.80 13.82 23.87
N GLU A 470 -37.94 13.36 24.34
CA GLU A 470 -38.23 11.92 24.50
C GLU A 470 -39.05 11.41 23.32
N ARG A 471 -38.67 10.27 22.74
CA ARG A 471 -39.32 9.68 21.56
C ARG A 471 -39.55 8.19 21.79
N LEU A 472 -40.79 7.74 21.63
CA LEU A 472 -41.11 6.32 21.71
C LEU A 472 -40.92 5.70 20.32
N MET A 473 -39.94 4.80 20.22
CA MET A 473 -39.57 4.12 18.99
C MET A 473 -40.01 2.66 19.05
N LYS A 474 -40.42 2.10 17.91
CA LYS A 474 -40.77 0.70 17.74
C LYS A 474 -39.89 0.06 16.68
N ALA A 475 -39.17 -0.99 17.07
CA ALA A 475 -38.35 -1.79 16.17
C ALA A 475 -39.21 -2.80 15.40
N SER A 476 -38.67 -3.32 14.30
CA SER A 476 -39.35 -4.29 13.43
C SER A 476 -39.52 -5.69 14.06
N SER A 477 -38.66 -6.03 15.03
CA SER A 477 -38.61 -7.33 15.71
C SER A 477 -37.93 -7.20 17.08
N GLN A 478 -38.04 -8.23 17.93
CA GLN A 478 -37.26 -8.28 19.19
C GLN A 478 -35.75 -8.20 18.96
N SER A 479 -35.23 -8.94 17.97
CA SER A 479 -33.80 -8.92 17.66
C SER A 479 -33.34 -7.53 17.20
N ASP A 480 -34.18 -6.82 16.43
CA ASP A 480 -33.86 -5.46 16.02
C ASP A 480 -33.94 -4.45 17.17
N LEU A 481 -34.88 -4.62 18.10
CA LEU A 481 -34.92 -3.87 19.37
C LEU A 481 -33.60 -4.02 20.13
N HIS A 482 -33.17 -5.27 20.39
CA HIS A 482 -31.94 -5.53 21.13
C HIS A 482 -30.72 -4.90 20.44
N ARG A 483 -30.62 -4.99 19.11
CA ARG A 483 -29.53 -4.37 18.35
C ARG A 483 -29.57 -2.85 18.41
N TRP A 484 -30.75 -2.22 18.43
CA TRP A 484 -30.86 -0.77 18.62
C TRP A 484 -30.44 -0.36 20.02
N ILE A 485 -30.90 -1.05 21.06
CA ILE A 485 -30.52 -0.75 22.46
C ILE A 485 -29.02 -0.92 22.67
N ALA A 486 -28.45 -2.04 22.23
CA ALA A 486 -27.02 -2.33 22.38
C ALA A 486 -26.12 -1.35 21.62
N ALA A 487 -26.64 -0.69 20.58
CA ALA A 487 -25.89 0.29 19.82
C ALA A 487 -25.75 1.64 20.55
N PHE A 488 -26.42 1.89 21.67
CA PHE A 488 -26.23 3.11 22.47
C PHE A 488 -25.52 2.81 23.79
N PRO A 489 -24.64 3.70 24.28
CA PRO A 489 -23.95 3.50 25.55
C PRO A 489 -24.97 3.46 26.69
N ASN A 490 -24.93 2.39 27.49
CA ASN A 490 -25.81 2.22 28.63
C ASN A 490 -25.17 2.89 29.86
N PRO A 491 -25.82 3.88 30.51
CA PRO A 491 -25.25 4.57 31.67
C PRO A 491 -25.04 3.69 32.92
N GLY A 492 -25.41 2.41 32.87
CA GLY A 492 -25.27 1.44 33.97
C GLY A 492 -24.03 0.55 33.94
N ASN A 493 -23.25 0.50 32.85
CA ASN A 493 -22.01 -0.28 32.79
C ASN A 493 -20.79 0.64 32.96
N HIS A 494 -20.57 1.05 34.21
CA HIS A 494 -19.21 1.30 34.66
C HIS A 494 -18.68 -0.04 35.19
N ASP A 495 -17.58 -0.50 34.61
CA ASP A 495 -16.84 -1.75 34.87
C ASP A 495 -17.33 -3.02 34.13
N GLY A 496 -16.41 -3.61 33.35
CA GLY A 496 -16.48 -5.00 32.91
C GLY A 496 -16.37 -5.20 31.39
N ASP A 497 -15.14 -5.43 30.95
CA ASP A 497 -14.70 -6.20 29.79
C ASP A 497 -15.26 -5.91 28.38
N GLN A 498 -14.29 -5.72 27.48
CA GLN A 498 -14.44 -5.79 26.03
C GLN A 498 -14.89 -7.21 25.63
N GLU A 499 -16.18 -7.50 25.71
CA GLU A 499 -16.75 -8.58 24.91
C GLU A 499 -17.03 -8.01 23.51
N GLU A 500 -16.11 -8.31 22.59
CA GLU A 500 -16.35 -8.21 21.15
C GLU A 500 -17.62 -8.99 20.79
N VAL A 501 -18.75 -8.28 20.66
CA VAL A 501 -19.97 -8.85 20.12
C VAL A 501 -19.76 -9.03 18.61
N ILE A 502 -19.40 -10.26 18.27
CA ILE A 502 -19.31 -10.85 16.93
C ILE A 502 -20.58 -10.47 16.13
N TYR A 503 -20.43 -9.64 15.11
CA TYR A 503 -21.48 -9.36 14.14
C TYR A 503 -21.58 -10.58 13.20
N ASP A 504 -22.70 -11.31 13.28
CA ASP A 504 -23.09 -12.26 12.25
C ASP A 504 -23.81 -11.51 11.11
N ASP A 505 -23.14 -11.55 9.97
CA ASP A 505 -23.58 -11.14 8.64
C ASP A 505 -24.66 -12.12 8.13
N TRP A 506 -25.93 -11.70 8.14
CA TRP A 506 -27.01 -12.37 7.40
C TRP A 506 -27.89 -11.31 6.74
N GLY A 507 -27.70 -11.16 5.42
CA GLY A 507 -28.60 -10.42 4.53
C GLY A 507 -29.80 -11.25 4.10
N GLU A 508 -30.87 -10.52 3.77
CA GLU A 508 -32.13 -10.87 3.06
C GLU A 508 -32.87 -12.17 3.41
#